data_AF-A0A383CUA4-F1
#
_entry.id   AF-A0A383CUA4-F1
#
_cell.length_a   1.000
_cell.length_b   1.000
_cell.length_c   1.000
_cell.angle_alpha   90.00
_cell.angle_beta   90.00
_cell.angle_gamma   90.00
#
_symmetry.space_group_name_H-M   'P 1'
#
loop_
_entity.id
_entity.type
_entity.pdbx_description
1 polymer ?
#
loop_
_entity_poly.entity_id
_entity_poly.type
_entity_poly.pdbx_seq_one_letter_code
_entity_poly.pdbx_strand_id
1 'polypeptide(L)'
;MVMDLATIAKKKKIKYFLISYVDFFGILRSKLVPAHSIKEMQKEGAGFAGFSTYLDMSPSDPDMAAIPDPSSLIQLPWQQDVGWLAGDLWMDGKPVEASPRVMLRNQIQKLAKKNMYLKSGVECE
;
A
#
# COMPACT_ATOMS: atom_id res chain seq x y z
N MET A 1 11.67 6.85 12.82
CA MET A 1 12.31 5.54 12.60
C MET A 1 11.48 4.77 11.59
N VAL A 2 12.07 4.33 10.48
CA VAL A 2 11.39 3.46 9.51
C VAL A 2 11.19 2.10 10.19
N MET A 3 9.94 1.63 10.26
CA MET A 3 9.62 0.34 10.90
C MET A 3 10.11 -0.81 10.01
N ASP A 4 10.79 -1.81 10.60
CA ASP A 4 11.22 -3.02 9.89
C ASP A 4 10.15 -4.13 10.00
N LEU A 5 9.49 -4.43 8.87
CA LEU A 5 8.38 -5.39 8.85
C LEU A 5 8.84 -6.82 9.16
N ALA A 6 10.09 -7.19 8.83
CA ALA A 6 10.61 -8.52 9.13
C ALA A 6 10.76 -8.75 10.64
N THR A 7 11.31 -7.77 11.36
CA THR A 7 11.39 -7.80 12.83
C THR A 7 9.99 -7.80 13.47
N ILE A 8 9.07 -6.97 12.95
CA ILE A 8 7.69 -6.93 13.45
C ILE A 8 6.99 -8.28 13.22
N ALA A 9 7.18 -8.92 12.07
CA ALA A 9 6.60 -10.22 11.76
C ALA A 9 6.98 -11.26 12.81
N LYS A 10 8.27 -11.33 13.16
CA LYS A 10 8.79 -12.23 14.20
C LYS A 10 8.18 -11.92 15.56
N LYS A 11 8.17 -10.64 15.97
CA LYS A 11 7.65 -10.21 17.28
C LYS A 11 6.15 -10.49 17.43
N LYS A 12 5.37 -10.24 16.37
CA LYS A 12 3.91 -10.37 16.36
C LYS A 12 3.41 -11.75 15.88
N LYS A 13 4.32 -12.66 15.54
CA LYS A 13 4.02 -13.99 14.98
C LYS A 13 3.18 -13.94 13.69
N ILE A 14 3.40 -12.92 12.86
CA ILE A 14 2.77 -12.78 11.54
C ILE A 14 3.48 -13.72 10.56
N LYS A 15 2.73 -14.56 9.87
CA LYS A 15 3.21 -15.52 8.86
C LYS A 15 3.01 -15.00 7.43
N TYR A 16 1.98 -14.18 7.21
CA TYR A 16 1.67 -13.62 5.90
C TYR A 16 1.32 -12.14 5.97
N PHE A 17 1.58 -11.42 4.88
CA PHE A 17 1.16 -10.04 4.71
C PHE A 17 0.24 -9.90 3.51
N LEU A 18 -0.82 -9.12 3.66
CA LEU A 18 -1.63 -8.60 2.58
C LEU A 18 -1.08 -7.21 2.22
N ILE A 19 -0.28 -7.14 1.16
CA ILE A 19 0.17 -5.86 0.60
C ILE A 19 -0.93 -5.40 -0.35
N SER A 20 -1.63 -4.33 0.03
CA SER A 20 -2.88 -3.92 -0.60
C SER A 20 -2.87 -2.50 -1.11
N TYR A 21 -3.64 -2.23 -2.15
CA TYR A 21 -3.94 -0.87 -2.63
C TYR A 21 -5.40 -0.79 -3.06
N VAL A 22 -5.87 0.43 -3.35
CA VAL A 22 -7.24 0.69 -3.80
C VAL A 22 -7.19 1.32 -5.18
N ASP A 23 -8.07 0.88 -6.09
CA ASP A 23 -8.19 1.44 -7.45
C ASP A 23 -9.31 2.50 -7.54
N PHE A 24 -9.60 3.02 -8.75
CA PHE A 24 -10.55 4.13 -8.92
C PHE A 24 -11.97 3.84 -8.42
N PHE A 25 -12.40 2.58 -8.42
CA PHE A 25 -13.75 2.22 -7.97
C PHE A 25 -13.80 1.80 -6.51
N GLY A 26 -12.73 2.06 -5.74
CA GLY A 26 -12.67 1.70 -4.33
C GLY A 26 -12.39 0.21 -4.10
N ILE A 27 -12.05 -0.56 -5.15
CA ILE A 27 -11.83 -2.00 -5.01
C ILE A 27 -10.46 -2.23 -4.36
N LEU A 28 -10.47 -2.98 -3.26
CA LEU A 28 -9.25 -3.41 -2.59
C LEU A 28 -8.57 -4.52 -3.41
N ARG A 29 -7.33 -4.25 -3.82
CA ARG A 29 -6.44 -5.19 -4.50
C ARG A 29 -5.36 -5.61 -3.52
N SER A 30 -4.95 -6.88 -3.53
CA SER A 30 -3.93 -7.35 -2.61
C SER A 30 -3.15 -8.54 -3.13
N LYS A 31 -1.91 -8.69 -2.65
CA LYS A 31 -1.11 -9.89 -2.79
C LYS A 31 -0.80 -10.46 -1.41
N LEU A 32 -1.03 -11.76 -1.23
CA LEU A 32 -0.64 -12.47 -0.02
C LEU A 32 0.83 -12.88 -0.16
N VAL A 33 1.69 -12.34 0.70
CA VAL A 33 3.14 -12.62 0.69
C VAL A 33 3.56 -13.28 2.00
N PRO A 34 4.43 -14.30 1.99
CA PRO A 34 4.92 -14.91 3.22
C PRO A 34 5.91 -13.99 3.93
N ALA A 35 5.99 -14.12 5.26
CA ALA A 35 6.82 -13.26 6.10
C ALA A 35 8.33 -13.32 5.78
N HIS A 36 8.82 -14.41 5.17
CA HIS A 36 10.23 -14.49 4.77
C HIS A 36 10.57 -13.56 3.58
N SER A 37 9.57 -13.19 2.76
CA SER A 37 9.74 -12.28 1.62
C SER A 37 9.46 -10.81 1.98
N ILE A 38 8.92 -10.52 3.17
CA ILE A 38 8.43 -9.16 3.48
C ILE A 38 9.53 -8.09 3.46
N LYS A 39 10.77 -8.47 3.79
CA LYS A 39 11.92 -7.54 3.75
C LYS A 39 12.18 -7.03 2.33
N GLU A 40 12.12 -7.92 1.35
CA GLU A 40 12.27 -7.58 -0.06
C GLU A 40 11.07 -6.80 -0.55
N MET A 41 9.85 -7.26 -0.24
CA MET A 41 8.62 -6.55 -0.61
C MET A 41 8.54 -5.14 -0.02
N GLN A 42 9.10 -4.91 1.17
CA GLN A 42 9.17 -3.57 1.77
C GLN A 42 10.07 -2.62 0.99
N LYS A 43 11.09 -3.15 0.30
CA LYS A 43 12.05 -2.37 -0.47
C LYS A 43 11.63 -2.20 -1.93
N GLU A 44 11.27 -3.30 -2.58
CA GLU A 44 11.00 -3.37 -4.02
C GLU A 44 9.51 -3.31 -4.37
N GLY A 45 8.63 -3.56 -3.38
CA GLY A 45 7.19 -3.63 -3.57
C GLY A 45 6.69 -4.98 -4.12
N ALA A 46 5.38 -5.19 -4.03
CA ALA A 46 4.70 -6.33 -4.65
C ALA A 46 4.24 -5.98 -6.06
N GLY A 47 4.64 -6.77 -7.07
CA GLY A 47 4.29 -6.52 -8.48
C GLY A 47 2.82 -6.80 -8.84
N PHE A 48 2.21 -5.93 -9.64
CA PHE A 48 0.86 -6.07 -10.21
C PHE A 48 0.82 -5.51 -11.63
N ALA A 49 0.17 -6.24 -12.55
CA ALA A 49 -0.15 -5.71 -13.87
C ALA A 49 -1.28 -4.67 -13.76
N GLY A 50 -0.97 -3.39 -13.97
CA GLY A 50 -1.91 -2.29 -13.71
C GLY A 50 -3.22 -2.37 -14.51
N PHE A 51 -3.13 -2.80 -15.78
CA PHE A 51 -4.28 -3.02 -16.67
C PHE A 51 -5.33 -4.01 -16.11
N SER A 52 -4.90 -4.97 -15.26
CA SER A 52 -5.84 -5.91 -14.64
C SER A 52 -6.71 -5.27 -13.53
N THR A 53 -6.53 -3.97 -13.30
CA THR A 53 -7.24 -3.19 -12.28
C THR A 53 -7.74 -1.87 -12.87
N TYR A 54 -8.54 -1.13 -12.10
CA TYR A 54 -9.14 0.11 -12.59
C TYR A 54 -8.24 1.32 -12.35
N LEU A 55 -7.14 1.38 -13.08
CA LEU A 55 -6.14 2.46 -13.00
C LEU A 55 -5.82 3.10 -14.36
N ASP A 56 -6.62 2.81 -15.39
CA ASP A 56 -6.50 3.39 -16.74
C ASP A 56 -5.10 3.17 -17.36
N MET A 57 -4.67 1.91 -17.38
CA MET A 57 -3.36 1.49 -17.89
C MET A 57 -3.54 0.49 -19.03
N SER A 58 -2.55 0.37 -19.91
CA SER A 58 -2.53 -0.57 -21.04
C SER A 58 -1.96 -1.93 -20.65
N PRO A 59 -2.34 -3.05 -21.31
CA PRO A 59 -1.67 -4.34 -21.15
C PRO A 59 -0.17 -4.31 -21.48
N SER A 60 0.28 -3.31 -22.24
CA SER A 60 1.69 -3.11 -22.62
C SER A 60 2.51 -2.36 -21.57
N ASP A 61 1.85 -1.75 -20.58
CA ASP A 61 2.55 -1.03 -19.53
C ASP A 61 3.31 -2.02 -18.63
N PRO A 62 4.47 -1.63 -18.09
CA PRO A 62 5.20 -2.48 -17.16
C PRO A 62 4.39 -2.70 -15.87
N ASP A 63 4.78 -3.75 -15.13
CA ASP A 63 4.18 -4.00 -13.82
C ASP A 63 4.41 -2.81 -12.87
N MET A 64 3.36 -2.49 -12.11
CA MET A 64 3.48 -1.59 -10.98
C MET A 64 3.96 -2.36 -9.75
N ALA A 65 4.69 -1.68 -8.87
CA ALA A 65 5.05 -2.18 -7.56
C ALA A 65 4.22 -1.48 -6.47
N ALA A 66 3.47 -2.25 -5.68
CA ALA A 66 2.84 -1.78 -4.46
C ALA A 66 3.86 -1.82 -3.31
N ILE A 67 4.45 -0.68 -2.97
CA ILE A 67 5.42 -0.55 -1.88
C ILE A 67 4.65 -0.37 -0.56
N PRO A 68 4.71 -1.33 0.39
CA PRO A 68 3.92 -1.26 1.61
C PRO A 68 4.41 -0.15 2.53
N ASP A 69 3.49 0.65 3.05
CA ASP A 69 3.72 1.64 4.09
C ASP A 69 3.73 0.94 5.46
N PRO A 70 4.90 0.80 6.13
CA PRO A 70 5.00 0.06 7.39
C PRO A 70 4.19 0.67 8.54
N SER A 71 3.90 1.98 8.48
CA SER A 71 3.10 2.67 9.50
C SER A 71 1.61 2.31 9.44
N SER A 72 1.16 1.76 8.31
CA SER A 72 -0.22 1.32 8.09
C SER A 72 -0.51 -0.11 8.56
N LEU A 73 0.47 -0.80 9.16
CA LEU A 73 0.33 -2.20 9.54
C LEU A 73 -0.84 -2.42 10.49
N ILE A 74 -1.79 -3.25 10.06
CA ILE A 74 -2.86 -3.77 10.88
C ILE A 74 -2.72 -5.29 10.94
N GLN A 75 -2.48 -5.85 12.12
CA GLN A 75 -2.61 -7.30 12.32
C GLN A 75 -4.10 -7.63 12.37
N LEU A 76 -4.57 -8.52 11.50
CA LEU A 76 -6.01 -8.79 11.38
C LEU A 76 -6.55 -9.31 12.71
N PRO A 77 -7.55 -8.65 13.33
CA PRO A 77 -8.07 -9.04 14.65
C PRO A 77 -8.55 -10.49 14.73
N TRP A 78 -9.19 -10.98 13.67
CA TRP A 78 -9.73 -12.34 13.56
C TRP A 78 -8.72 -13.37 13.06
N GLN A 79 -7.57 -12.95 12.52
CA GLN A 79 -6.53 -13.85 11.99
C GLN A 79 -5.14 -13.28 12.24
N GLN A 80 -4.66 -13.49 13.47
CA GLN A 80 -3.46 -12.83 13.98
C GLN A 80 -2.17 -13.21 13.24
N ASP A 81 -2.12 -14.31 12.48
CA ASP A 81 -0.96 -14.64 11.67
C ASP A 81 -0.91 -13.90 10.32
N VAL A 82 -1.84 -12.96 10.07
CA VAL A 82 -1.88 -12.10 8.89
C VAL A 82 -1.78 -10.61 9.25
N GLY A 83 -0.86 -9.90 8.58
CA GLY A 83 -0.74 -8.44 8.64
C GLY A 83 -1.22 -7.77 7.34
N TRP A 84 -2.11 -6.81 7.42
CA TRP A 84 -2.53 -5.96 6.31
C TRP A 84 -1.71 -4.68 6.24
N LEU A 85 -1.35 -4.26 5.02
CA LEU A 85 -0.55 -3.06 4.74
C LEU A 85 -1.15 -2.30 3.56
N ALA A 86 -1.32 -1.00 3.70
CA ALA A 86 -1.56 -0.12 2.57
C ALA A 86 -0.26 0.09 1.79
N GLY A 87 -0.33 0.00 0.46
CA GLY A 87 0.79 0.19 -0.46
C GLY A 87 0.64 1.46 -1.30
N ASP A 88 1.76 2.13 -1.55
CA ASP A 88 1.86 3.15 -2.59
C ASP A 88 2.30 2.50 -3.89
N LEU A 89 1.62 2.81 -4.99
CA LEU A 89 1.96 2.26 -6.30
C LEU A 89 3.09 3.06 -6.94
N TRP A 90 4.08 2.34 -7.46
CA TRP A 90 5.22 2.86 -8.21
C TRP A 90 5.35 2.13 -9.53
N MET A 91 5.76 2.85 -10.58
CA MET A 91 6.05 2.30 -11.90
C MET A 91 7.16 3.15 -12.52
N ASP A 92 8.14 2.52 -13.17
CA ASP A 92 9.30 3.19 -13.78
C ASP A 92 10.01 4.19 -12.85
N GLY A 93 10.16 3.79 -11.57
CA GLY A 93 10.83 4.60 -10.54
C GLY A 93 10.07 5.86 -10.12
N LYS A 94 8.77 5.98 -10.47
CA LYS A 94 7.91 7.11 -10.09
C LYS A 94 6.62 6.62 -9.43
N PRO A 95 6.00 7.42 -8.55
CA PRO A 95 4.66 7.12 -8.07
C PRO A 95 3.66 7.07 -9.23
N VAL A 96 2.74 6.10 -9.21
CA VAL A 96 1.64 6.01 -10.18
C VAL A 96 0.61 7.09 -9.84
N GLU A 97 0.51 8.11 -10.68
CA GLU A 97 -0.36 9.28 -10.44
C GLU A 97 -1.85 8.93 -10.39
N ALA A 98 -2.25 7.89 -11.12
CA ALA A 98 -3.61 7.33 -11.10
C ALA A 98 -3.97 6.67 -9.75
N SER A 99 -3.00 6.36 -8.87
CA SER A 99 -3.30 5.74 -7.59
C SER A 99 -4.06 6.70 -6.67
N PRO A 100 -5.27 6.36 -6.18
CA PRO A 100 -6.04 7.19 -5.25
C PRO A 100 -5.26 7.61 -4.01
N ARG A 101 -4.40 6.73 -3.47
CA ARG A 101 -3.57 7.03 -2.30
C ARG A 101 -2.49 8.07 -2.62
N VAL A 102 -1.86 7.98 -3.80
CA VAL A 102 -0.88 8.96 -4.29
C VAL A 102 -1.56 10.30 -4.57
N MET A 103 -2.74 10.30 -5.20
CA MET A 103 -3.55 11.51 -5.42
C MET A 103 -3.85 12.24 -4.10
N LEU A 104 -4.35 11.53 -3.09
CA LEU A 104 -4.63 12.11 -1.77
C LEU A 104 -3.37 12.69 -1.13
N ARG A 105 -2.26 11.95 -1.13
CA ARG A 105 -0.97 12.41 -0.59
C ARG A 105 -0.49 13.70 -1.26
N ASN A 106 -0.62 13.80 -2.59
CA ASN A 106 -0.26 15.01 -3.33
C ASN A 106 -1.12 16.22 -2.90
N GLN A 107 -2.41 16.04 -2.64
CA GLN A 107 -3.27 17.12 -2.13
C GLN A 107 -2.90 17.50 -0.68
N ILE A 108 -2.64 16.52 0.19
CA ILE A 108 -2.16 16.76 1.56
C ILE A 108 -0.85 17.55 1.56
N GLN A 109 0.10 17.21 0.69
CA GLN A 109 1.35 17.95 0.55
C GLN A 109 1.14 19.39 0.08
N LYS A 110 0.20 19.64 -0.84
CA LYS A 110 -0.17 21.00 -1.26
C LYS A 110 -0.73 21.84 -0.10
N LEU A 111 -1.55 21.24 0.77
CA LEU A 111 -2.06 21.90 1.97
C LEU A 111 -0.95 22.17 3.00
N ALA A 112 -0.07 21.19 3.21
CA ALA A 112 1.04 21.31 4.17
C ALA A 112 1.99 22.47 3.80
N LYS A 113 2.25 22.71 2.50
CA LYS A 113 3.02 23.88 2.02
C LYS A 113 2.39 25.23 2.37
N LYS A 114 1.09 25.26 2.68
CA LYS A 114 0.35 26.43 3.14
C LYS A 114 0.14 26.44 4.66
N ASN A 115 0.85 25.58 5.41
CA ASN A 115 0.66 25.37 6.85
C ASN A 115 -0.79 24.97 7.21
N MET A 116 -1.46 24.23 6.32
CA MET A 116 -2.81 23.71 6.52
C MET A 116 -2.76 22.17 6.61
N TYR A 117 -3.50 21.60 7.57
CA TYR A 117 -3.51 20.15 7.82
C TYR A 117 -4.95 19.63 7.88
N LEU A 118 -5.34 18.85 6.88
CA LEU A 118 -6.67 18.25 6.81
C LEU A 118 -6.82 17.15 7.87
N LYS A 119 -7.95 17.16 8.58
CA LYS A 119 -8.44 16.08 9.43
C LYS A 119 -9.90 15.83 9.07
N SER A 120 -10.29 14.57 8.94
CA SER A 120 -11.68 14.17 8.65
C SER A 120 -12.04 12.93 9.45
N GLY A 121 -13.33 12.82 9.81
CA GLY A 121 -13.97 11.55 10.20
C GLY A 121 -14.75 10.97 9.02
N VAL A 122 -15.15 9.70 9.14
CA VAL A 122 -16.07 9.03 8.21
C VAL A 122 -17.17 8.33 9.01
N GLU A 123 -18.40 8.40 8.51
CA GLU A 123 -19.57 7.70 9.05
C GLU A 123 -19.98 6.64 8.01
N CYS A 124 -19.45 5.43 8.15
CA CYS A 124 -19.63 4.35 7.17
C CYS A 124 -20.87 3.50 7.53
N GLU A 125 -22.05 3.96 7.13
CA GLU A 125 -23.33 3.22 7.22
C GLU A 125 -23.38 1.96 6.34
#